data_AF-A0A929G5E7-F1
#
_entry.id   AF-A0A929G5E7-F1
#
_cell.length_a   1.000
_cell.length_b   1.000
_cell.length_c   1.000
_cell.angle_alpha   90.00
_cell.angle_beta   90.00
_cell.angle_gamma   90.00
#
_symmetry.space_group_name_H-M   'P 1'
#
loop_
_entity.id
_entity.type
_entity.pdbx_description
1 polymer ?
#
loop_
_entity_poly.entity_id
_entity_poly.type
_entity_poly.pdbx_seq_one_letter_code
_entity_poly.pdbx_strand_id
1 'polypeptide(L)' 'MEPIQTPSIPEAIVQRIIRMIGDGIWKPGDRLPPQRRLARELNVGMSSLREALQTLQGMG' A
#
# COMPACT_ATOMS: atom_id res chain seq x y z
N MET A 1 27.67 -10.85 5.19
CA MET A 1 26.62 -10.81 4.16
C MET A 1 25.36 -10.33 4.86
N GLU A 2 24.83 -9.18 4.48
CA GLU A 2 23.53 -8.73 5.01
C GLU A 2 22.43 -9.65 4.46
N PRO A 3 21.47 -10.07 5.30
CA PRO A 3 20.37 -10.91 4.84
C PRO A 3 19.52 -10.13 3.83
N ILE A 4 19.18 -10.79 2.72
CA ILE A 4 18.23 -10.24 1.74
C ILE A 4 16.87 -10.23 2.44
N GLN A 5 16.40 -9.04 2.81
CA GLN A 5 15.06 -8.84 3.33
C GLN A 5 14.08 -8.86 2.16
N THR A 6 13.38 -9.97 1.96
CA THR A 6 12.21 -9.99 1.08
C THR A 6 11.10 -9.16 1.72
N PRO A 7 10.56 -8.15 1.03
CA PRO A 7 9.48 -7.34 1.59
C PRO A 7 8.30 -8.25 1.91
N SER A 8 7.74 -8.06 3.10
CA SER A 8 6.47 -8.65 3.49
C SER A 8 5.35 -8.17 2.55
N ILE A 9 4.25 -8.93 2.45
CA ILE A 9 3.11 -8.55 1.62
C ILE A 9 2.61 -7.12 1.96
N PRO A 10 2.45 -6.73 3.25
CA PRO A 10 2.08 -5.37 3.59
C PRO A 10 3.08 -4.30 3.10
N GLU A 11 4.39 -4.55 3.23
CA GLU A 11 5.42 -3.62 2.75
C GLU A 11 5.38 -3.47 1.23
N ALA A 12 5.20 -4.57 0.49
CA ALA A 12 5.06 -4.53 -0.95
C ALA A 12 3.81 -3.72 -1.38
N ILE A 13 2.71 -3.83 -0.63
CA ILE A 13 1.50 -3.03 -0.85
C ILE A 13 1.78 -1.55 -0.57
N VAL A 14 2.45 -1.20 0.52
CA VAL A 14 2.85 0.18 0.85
C VAL A 14 3.67 0.78 -0.28
N GLN A 15 4.73 0.10 -0.72
CA GLN A 15 5.58 0.57 -1.81
C GLN A 15 4.80 0.76 -3.10
N ARG A 16 3.86 -0.16 -3.40
CA ARG A 16 2.99 -0.04 -4.57
C ARG A 16 2.09 1.20 -4.49
N ILE A 17 1.48 1.45 -3.33
CA ILE A 17 0.62 2.62 -3.11
C ILE A 17 1.43 3.91 -3.22
N ILE A 18 2.60 4.00 -2.58
CA ILE A 18 3.50 5.17 -2.67
C ILE A 18 3.86 5.45 -4.13
N ARG A 19 4.19 4.41 -4.90
CA ARG A 19 4.48 4.54 -6.32
C ARG A 19 3.29 5.07 -7.11
N MET A 20 2.09 4.55 -6.87
CA MET A 20 0.87 5.04 -7.54
C MET A 20 0.55 6.51 -7.19
N ILE A 21 0.82 6.93 -5.96
CA ILE A 21 0.72 8.34 -5.55
C ILE A 21 1.77 9.18 -6.31
N GLY A 22 3.01 8.72 -6.37
CA GLY A 22 4.10 9.38 -7.11
C GLY A 22 3.85 9.47 -8.62
N ASP A 23 3.18 8.46 -9.20
CA ASP A 23 2.76 8.41 -10.60
C ASP A 23 1.55 9.33 -10.88
N GLY A 24 0.99 9.99 -9.85
CA GLY A 24 -0.11 10.94 -9.97
C GLY A 24 -1.49 10.32 -10.11
N ILE A 25 -1.63 9.01 -9.84
CA ILE A 25 -2.93 8.31 -9.85
C ILE A 25 -3.83 8.87 -8.74
N TRP A 26 -3.24 9.17 -7.59
CA TRP A 26 -3.91 9.82 -6.47
C TRP A 26 -3.10 11.04 -6.04
N LYS A 27 -3.73 12.21 -5.99
CA LYS A 27 -3.08 13.43 -5.51
C LYS A 27 -3.14 13.49 -3.99
N PRO A 28 -2.18 14.18 -3.33
CA PRO A 28 -2.31 14.50 -1.92
C PRO A 28 -3.65 15.16 -1.63
N GLY A 29 -4.42 14.60 -0.68
CA GLY A 29 -5.77 15.07 -0.35
C GLY A 29 -6.91 14.35 -1.08
N ASP A 30 -6.62 13.57 -2.13
CA ASP A 30 -7.62 12.70 -2.74
C ASP A 30 -8.01 11.57 -1.77
N ARG A 31 -9.30 11.24 -1.76
CA ARG A 31 -9.77 10.09 -1.00
C ARG A 31 -9.39 8.81 -1.73
N LEU A 32 -8.69 7.93 -1.03
CA LEU A 32 -8.44 6.58 -1.52
C LEU A 32 -9.78 5.85 -1.75
N PRO A 33 -9.85 4.97 -2.76
CA PRO A 33 -11.00 4.12 -2.95
C PRO A 33 -11.27 3.26 -1.69
N PRO A 34 -12.51 2.80 -1.48
CA PRO A 34 -12.83 1.91 -0.37
C PRO A 34 -11.89 0.71 -0.32
N GLN A 35 -11.44 0.30 0.87
CA GLN A 35 -10.45 -0.79 1.03
C GLN A 35 -10.82 -2.05 0.23
N ARG A 36 -12.11 -2.43 0.23
CA ARG A 36 -12.60 -3.58 -0.54
C ARG A 36 -12.42 -3.45 -2.06
N ARG A 37 -12.56 -2.24 -2.60
CA ARG A 37 -12.30 -1.98 -4.02
C ARG A 37 -10.79 -2.04 -4.27
N LEU A 38 -10.00 -1.35 -3.46
CA LEU A 38 -8.55 -1.29 -3.59
C LEU A 38 -7.90 -2.69 -3.47
N ALA A 39 -8.38 -3.52 -2.55
CA ALA A 39 -7.92 -4.89 -2.38
C ALA A 39 -8.16 -5.73 -3.65
N ARG A 40 -9.32 -5.56 -4.30
CA ARG A 40 -9.61 -6.23 -5.57
C ARG A 40 -8.77 -5.70 -6.72
N GLU A 41 -8.58 -4.39 -6.81
CA GLU A 41 -7.76 -3.74 -7.86
C GLU A 41 -6.28 -4.14 -7.76
N LEU A 42 -5.77 -4.27 -6.53
CA LEU A 42 -4.40 -4.72 -6.27
C LEU A 42 -4.26 -6.24 -6.19
N ASN A 43 -5.37 -6.99 -6.28
CA ASN A 43 -5.43 -8.44 -6.10
C ASN A 43 -4.76 -8.93 -4.80
N VAL A 44 -5.05 -8.27 -3.68
CA VAL A 44 -4.51 -8.57 -2.35
C VAL A 44 -5.60 -8.87 -1.33
N GLY A 45 -5.21 -9.53 -0.24
CA GLY A 45 -6.10 -9.76 0.90
C GLY A 45 -6.44 -8.47 1.66
N MET A 46 -7.67 -8.39 2.18
CA MET A 46 -8.13 -7.25 2.99
C MET A 46 -7.33 -7.05 4.28
N SER A 47 -6.86 -8.13 4.89
CA SER A 47 -6.00 -8.09 6.09
C SER A 47 -4.67 -7.41 5.79
N SER A 48 -3.97 -7.86 4.75
CA SER A 48 -2.69 -7.28 4.33
C SER A 48 -2.83 -5.84 3.85
N LEU A 49 -3.92 -5.51 3.14
CA LEU A 49 -4.19 -4.12 2.75
C LEU A 49 -4.41 -3.23 3.98
N ARG A 50 -5.14 -3.70 5.00
CA ARG A 50 -5.38 -2.92 6.22
C ARG A 50 -4.07 -2.65 6.95
N GLU A 51 -3.21 -3.64 7.10
CA GLU A 51 -1.89 -3.49 7.72
C GLU A 51 -1.04 -2.50 6.92
N ALA A 52 -0.99 -2.64 5.59
CA ALA A 52 -0.26 -1.72 4.73
C ALA A 52 -0.74 -0.27 4.89
N LEU A 53 -2.06 -0.06 4.92
CA LEU A 53 -2.62 1.28 5.12
C LEU A 53 -2.32 1.84 6.51
N GLN A 54 -2.30 1.01 7.56
CA GLN A 54 -1.89 1.44 8.90
C GLN A 54 -0.42 1.85 8.93
N THR A 55 0.47 1.07 8.29
CA THR A 55 1.89 1.40 8.15
C THR A 55 2.07 2.70 7.37
N LEU A 56 1.36 2.86 6.25
CA LEU A 56 1.40 4.07 5.43
C LEU A 56 0.93 5.31 6.21
N GLN A 57 -0.11 5.16 7.04
CA GLN A 57 -0.58 6.24 7.92
C GLN A 57 0.42 6.58 9.02
N GLY A 58 1.16 5.62 9.55
CA GLY A 58 2.21 5.87 10.55
C GLY A 58 3.50 6.46 9.98
N MET A 59 3.70 6.40 8.65
CA MET A 59 4.84 7.01 7.95
C MET A 59 4.66 8.51 7.69
N GLY A 60 3.44 9.04 7.78
CA GLY A 60 3.11 10.47 7.61
C GLY A 60 2.79 11.15 8.92
#